data_AF-A0A256F1C7-F1
#
_entry.id   AF-A0A256F1C7-F1
#
_cell.length_a   1.000
_cell.length_b   1.000
_cell.length_c   1.000
_cell.angle_alpha   90.00
_cell.angle_beta   90.00
_cell.angle_gamma   90.00
#
_symmetry.space_group_name_H-M   'P 1'
#
loop_
_entity.id
_entity.type
_entity.pdbx_description
1 polymer ?
#
loop_
_entity_poly.entity_id
_entity_poly.type
_entity_poly.pdbx_seq_one_letter_code
_entity_poly.pdbx_strand_id
1 'polypeptide(L)' 'MLSAHADANELMRWLSGFRRPPSRVFIVHGEDDASEALRVRIDRELGWNAVVSRQNQAFDL' A
#
# COMPACT_ATOMS: atom_id res chain seq x y z
N MET A 1 -17.23 9.39 -14.05
CA MET A 1 -16.01 10.21 -14.16
C MET A 1 -14.83 9.26 -14.09
N LEU A 2 -13.89 9.30 -15.04
CA LEU A 2 -12.71 8.43 -15.00
C LEU A 2 -11.61 9.14 -14.18
N SER A 3 -11.13 8.48 -13.14
CA SER A 3 -9.94 8.89 -12.40
C SER A 3 -8.69 8.42 -13.15
N ALA A 4 -7.59 9.15 -13.05
CA ALA A 4 -6.28 8.71 -13.57
C ALA A 4 -5.52 7.82 -12.57
N HIS A 5 -6.06 7.60 -11.37
CA HIS A 5 -5.46 6.76 -10.35
C HIS A 5 -5.88 5.30 -10.49
N ALA A 6 -4.93 4.39 -10.23
CA ALA A 6 -5.19 2.97 -10.14
C ALA A 6 -6.19 2.66 -9.02
N ASP A 7 -7.14 1.76 -9.29
CA ASP A 7 -8.00 1.24 -8.23
C ASP A 7 -7.26 0.24 -7.33
N ALA A 8 -7.90 -0.20 -6.23
CA ALA A 8 -7.29 -1.13 -5.28
C ALA A 8 -6.87 -2.47 -5.92
N ASN A 9 -7.63 -3.00 -6.88
CA ASN A 9 -7.28 -4.25 -7.57
C ASN A 9 -6.10 -4.04 -8.51
N GLU A 10 -6.03 -2.90 -9.19
CA GLU A 10 -4.91 -2.54 -10.04
C GLU A 10 -3.62 -2.36 -9.24
N LEU A 11 -3.69 -1.75 -8.05
CA LEU A 11 -2.56 -1.65 -7.13
C LEU A 11 -2.10 -3.04 -6.65
N MET A 12 -3.02 -3.92 -6.25
CA MET A 12 -2.66 -5.28 -5.82
C MET A 12 -2.05 -6.11 -6.96
N ARG A 13 -2.58 -5.99 -8.18
CA ARG A 13 -2.00 -6.61 -9.38
C ARG A 13 -0.60 -6.09 -9.67
N TRP A 14 -0.36 -4.80 -9.47
CA TRP A 14 0.96 -4.21 -9.64
C TRP A 14 1.95 -4.71 -8.59
N LEU A 15 1.55 -4.74 -7.31
CA LEU A 15 2.36 -5.24 -6.21
C LEU A 15 2.70 -6.74 -6.36
N SER A 16 1.78 -7.58 -6.84
CA SER A 16 2.07 -9.00 -7.03
C SER A 16 3.07 -9.30 -8.15
N GLY A 17 3.40 -8.31 -8.99
CA GLY A 17 4.38 -8.44 -10.08
C GLY A 17 5.85 -8.43 -9.64
N PHE A 18 6.16 -8.07 -8.40
CA PHE A 18 7.54 -8.03 -7.92
C PHE A 18 8.08 -9.45 -7.62
N ARG A 19 9.29 -9.76 -8.12
CA ARG A 19 9.94 -11.08 -7.91
C ARG A 19 10.45 -11.29 -6.48
N ARG A 20 10.74 -10.21 -5.75
CA ARG A 20 11.19 -10.23 -4.36
C ARG A 20 10.34 -9.23 -3.58
N PRO A 21 9.83 -9.61 -2.39
CA PRO A 21 9.06 -8.69 -1.58
C PRO A 21 9.96 -7.52 -1.13
N PRO A 22 9.42 -6.29 -1.02
CA PRO A 22 10.11 -5.22 -0.33
C PRO A 22 10.24 -5.55 1.17
N SER A 23 11.23 -4.96 1.84
CA SER A 23 11.37 -5.06 3.30
C SER A 23 10.19 -4.40 4.04
N ARG A 24 9.66 -3.31 3.48
CA ARG A 24 8.48 -2.59 3.98
C ARG A 24 7.80 -1.82 2.85
N VAL A 25 6.48 -1.73 2.89
CA VAL A 25 5.65 -0.89 2.03
C VAL A 25 5.10 0.28 2.83
N PHE A 26 5.23 1.49 2.29
CA PHE A 26 4.66 2.71 2.88
C PHE A 26 3.50 3.20 2.01
N ILE A 27 2.30 3.23 2.58
CA ILE A 27 1.11 3.77 1.95
C ILE A 27 0.98 5.24 2.33
N VAL A 28 0.81 6.09 1.33
CA VAL A 28 0.67 7.54 1.41
C VAL A 28 -0.40 7.99 0.40
N HIS A 29 -0.83 9.25 0.50
CA HIS A 29 -1.76 9.89 -0.44
C HIS A 29 -3.06 9.09 -0.65
N GLY A 30 -3.89 9.08 0.38
CA GLY A 30 -5.24 8.53 0.36
C GLY A 30 -5.99 8.97 1.61
N GLU A 31 -7.30 8.79 1.62
CA GLU A 31 -8.10 8.94 2.83
C GLU A 31 -7.70 7.86 3.86
N ASP A 32 -7.88 8.15 5.15
CA ASP A 32 -7.41 7.29 6.25
C ASP A 32 -7.98 5.86 6.12
N ASP A 33 -9.29 5.72 5.95
CA ASP A 33 -9.97 4.42 5.86
C ASP A 33 -9.56 3.63 4.60
N ALA A 34 -9.42 4.31 3.46
CA ALA A 34 -8.99 3.68 2.22
C ALA A 34 -7.53 3.17 2.30
N SER A 35 -6.67 3.98 2.92
CA SER A 35 -5.25 3.64 3.13
C SER A 35 -5.10 2.46 4.08
N GLU A 36 -5.86 2.44 5.18
CA GLU A 36 -5.84 1.32 6.14
C GLU A 36 -6.42 0.04 5.52
N ALA A 37 -7.49 0.15 4.73
CA ALA A 37 -8.04 -1.00 4.00
C ALA A 37 -7.01 -1.60 3.03
N LEU A 38 -6.26 -0.77 2.30
CA LEU A 38 -5.18 -1.23 1.43
C LEU A 38 -4.04 -1.88 2.25
N ARG A 39 -3.65 -1.29 3.38
CA ARG A 39 -2.62 -1.85 4.28
C ARG A 39 -2.98 -3.26 4.74
N VAL A 40 -4.20 -3.45 5.21
CA VAL A 40 -4.73 -4.77 5.64
C VAL A 40 -4.76 -5.74 4.48
N ARG A 41 -5.12 -5.28 3.28
CA ARG A 41 -5.18 -6.13 2.09
C ARG A 41 -3.79 -6.60 1.64
N ILE A 42 -2.80 -5.71 1.65
CA ILE A 42 -1.40 -6.05 1.34
C ILE A 42 -0.86 -7.10 2.31
N ASP A 43 -1.13 -6.93 3.61
CA ASP A 43 -0.75 -7.91 4.64
C ASP A 43 -1.42 -9.28 4.41
N ARG A 44 -2.73 -9.30 4.20
CA ARG A 44 -3.50 -10.55 4.04
C ARG A 44 -3.20 -11.31 2.74
N GLU A 45 -3.06 -10.60 1.62
CA GLU A 45 -2.94 -11.23 0.29
C GLU A 45 -1.49 -11.48 -0.11
N LEU A 46 -0.54 -10.62 0.30
CA LEU A 46 0.87 -10.74 -0.09
C LEU A 46 1.77 -11.14 1.08
N GLY A 47 1.31 -11.03 2.33
CA GLY A 47 2.14 -11.27 3.52
C GLY A 47 3.21 -10.21 3.73
N TRP A 48 3.05 -9.02 3.14
CA TRP A 48 4.07 -7.97 3.15
C TRP A 48 3.87 -7.01 4.33
N ASN A 49 4.96 -6.56 4.92
CA ASN A 49 4.93 -5.54 5.97
C ASN A 49 4.55 -4.19 5.38
N ALA A 50 3.29 -3.78 5.54
CA ALA A 50 2.77 -2.50 5.07
C ALA A 50 2.39 -1.56 6.23
N VAL A 51 2.62 -0.26 6.05
CA VAL A 51 2.28 0.79 7.02
C VAL A 51 1.63 1.99 6.31
N VAL A 52 0.56 2.53 6.90
CA VAL A 52 0.03 3.85 6.50
C VAL A 52 0.88 4.91 7.20
N SER A 53 1.57 5.74 6.41
CA SER A 53 2.46 6.75 6.98
C SER A 53 1.68 7.99 7.40
N ARG A 54 2.04 8.55 8.56
CA ARG A 54 1.47 9.80 9.04
C ARG A 54 2.36 10.98 8.71
N GLN A 55 1.74 12.16 8.57
CA GLN A 55 2.48 13.41 8.40
C GLN A 55 3.54 13.57 9.50
N ASN A 56 4.77 13.91 9.11
CA ASN A 56 5.94 14.07 10.00
C ASN A 56 6.39 12.81 10.75
N GLN A 57 5.92 11.61 10.37
CA GLN A 57 6.45 10.35 10.89
C GLN A 57 7.81 10.05 10.26
N ALA A 58 8.80 9.70 11.08
CA ALA A 58 10.11 9.23 10.63
C ALA A 58 10.22 7.71 10.75
N PHE A 59 11.02 7.10 9.86
CA PHE A 59 11.35 5.68 9.90
C PHE A 59 12.87 5.51 9.71
N ASP A 60 13.48 4.67 10.54
CA ASP A 60 14.81 4.12 10.29
C ASP A 60 14.66 2.92 9.36
N LEU A 61 15.51 2.85 8.31
CA LEU A 61 15.43 1.87 7.22
C LEU A 61 16.62 0.90 7.23
#